data_AF-A0A518B147-F1
#
_entry.id   AF-A0A518B147-F1
#
_cell.length_a   1.000
_cell.length_b   1.000
_cell.length_c   1.000
_cell.angle_alpha   90.00
_cell.angle_beta   90.00
_cell.angle_gamma   90.00
#
_symmetry.space_group_name_H-M   'P 1'
#
loop_
_entity.id
_entity.type
_entity.pdbx_description
1 polymer ?
#
loop_
_entity_poly.entity_id
_entity_poly.type
_entity_poly.pdbx_seq_one_letter_code
_entity_poly.pdbx_strand_id
1 'polypeptide(L)'
;MVGMKSRQIELITRLSRAALLAALPAHRATLLIAFWVLSVAGCCSKGPLVAAHCPGSHRVLCPIRQREEVDHTWDQWAKDHLQSGDIVFGMGDARACMGLFRFSRVSTRMAASRYSHTGLISCEDGEVYVYDMAPEGARRKRFSQYLVEDNVMNLAVKRLSPEKRHLAEAAVKYCQDVYERQPNFDRQFVMGPEKLYCTEMVVLAYRSAGIDLCEPIRIDEFPNYDKFPITTFIGRLVPPFTPETQVFVPGNEQIGIWSSPDLDVVYEECHFEHNQPEPTVQQVADRSRQIF
;
A
#
# COMPACT_ATOMS: atom_id res chain seq x y z
N MET A 1 36.22 4.09 -47.35
CA MET A 1 36.75 5.23 -46.57
C MET A 1 35.86 5.52 -45.34
N VAL A 2 35.56 4.48 -44.55
CA VAL A 2 34.76 4.54 -43.31
C VAL A 2 35.45 3.58 -42.35
N GLY A 3 36.24 4.11 -41.41
CA GLY A 3 37.05 3.24 -40.52
C GLY A 3 37.92 3.97 -39.49
N MET A 4 38.18 5.27 -39.67
CA MET A 4 39.01 6.04 -38.72
C MET A 4 38.22 6.79 -37.63
N LYS A 5 36.91 7.01 -37.78
CA LYS A 5 36.12 7.77 -36.78
C LYS A 5 35.71 6.96 -35.54
N SER A 6 35.67 5.62 -35.63
CA SER A 6 35.20 4.78 -34.51
C SER A 6 36.26 4.63 -33.39
N ARG A 7 37.55 4.56 -33.75
CA ARG A 7 38.63 4.35 -32.76
C ARG A 7 38.98 5.61 -31.94
N GLN A 8 38.74 6.81 -32.46
CA GLN A 8 38.99 8.04 -31.68
C GLN A 8 37.90 8.33 -30.63
N ILE A 9 36.65 7.94 -30.90
CA ILE A 9 35.55 8.09 -29.93
C ILE A 9 35.71 7.10 -28.78
N GLU A 10 36.17 5.87 -29.03
CA GLU A 10 36.39 4.87 -27.98
C GLU A 10 37.57 5.25 -27.06
N LEU A 11 38.61 5.90 -27.58
CA LEU A 11 39.77 6.33 -26.80
C LEU A 11 39.45 7.54 -25.89
N ILE A 12 38.64 8.49 -26.36
CA ILE A 12 38.18 9.64 -25.57
C ILE A 12 37.21 9.20 -24.45
N THR A 13 36.42 8.15 -24.69
CA THR A 13 35.48 7.61 -23.70
C THR A 13 36.18 6.76 -22.62
N ARG A 14 37.31 6.12 -22.93
CA ARG A 14 38.12 5.38 -21.93
C ARG A 14 38.98 6.31 -21.07
N LEU A 15 39.50 7.40 -21.64
CA LEU A 15 40.33 8.36 -20.89
C LEU A 15 39.52 9.25 -19.94
N SER A 16 38.25 9.55 -20.24
CA SER A 16 37.37 10.28 -19.32
C SER A 16 36.88 9.43 -18.13
N ARG A 17 36.77 8.10 -18.29
CA ARG A 17 36.36 7.17 -17.21
C ARG A 17 37.45 6.92 -16.16
N ALA A 18 38.72 6.84 -16.56
CA ALA A 18 39.81 6.59 -15.62
C ALA A 18 40.19 7.84 -14.83
N ALA A 19 40.08 9.03 -15.44
CA ALA A 19 40.42 10.30 -14.78
C ALA A 19 39.36 10.75 -13.77
N LEU A 20 38.07 10.45 -13.99
CA LEU A 20 37.00 10.84 -13.06
C LEU A 20 36.97 9.99 -11.78
N LEU A 21 37.47 8.76 -11.83
CA LEU A 21 37.52 7.84 -10.68
C LEU A 21 38.74 8.04 -9.78
N ALA A 22 39.79 8.72 -10.26
CA ALA A 22 41.04 8.91 -9.51
C ALA A 22 41.07 10.19 -8.66
N ALA A 23 40.07 11.09 -8.78
CA ALA A 23 40.12 12.43 -8.17
C ALA A 23 39.07 12.69 -7.08
N LEU A 24 38.40 11.66 -6.54
CA LEU A 24 37.39 11.84 -5.50
C LEU A 24 37.77 11.13 -4.20
N PRO A 25 37.74 11.83 -3.05
CA PRO A 25 38.03 11.21 -1.76
C PRO A 25 36.98 10.14 -1.42
N ALA A 26 37.41 9.05 -0.79
CA ALA A 26 36.67 7.80 -0.61
C ALA A 26 35.24 7.93 0.01
N HIS A 27 34.93 9.04 0.68
CA HIS A 27 33.60 9.31 1.23
C HIS A 27 32.58 9.83 0.20
N ARG A 28 33.01 10.29 -0.99
CA ARG A 28 32.10 10.72 -2.08
C ARG A 28 31.78 9.62 -3.09
N ALA A 29 32.61 8.59 -3.19
CA ALA A 29 32.34 7.41 -4.02
C ALA A 29 31.13 6.61 -3.51
N THR A 30 30.92 6.55 -2.19
CA THR A 30 29.77 5.86 -1.57
C THR A 30 28.44 6.56 -1.88
N LEU A 31 28.44 7.89 -1.98
CA LEU A 31 27.26 8.69 -2.35
C LEU A 31 26.91 8.57 -3.84
N LEU A 32 27.91 8.47 -4.72
CA LEU A 32 27.69 8.25 -6.15
C LEU A 32 27.21 6.83 -6.47
N ILE A 33 27.64 5.81 -5.72
CA ILE A 33 27.10 4.44 -5.83
C ILE A 33 25.64 4.40 -5.35
N ALA A 34 25.31 5.12 -4.27
CA ALA A 34 23.92 5.27 -3.83
C ALA A 34 23.04 5.97 -4.88
N PHE A 35 23.56 7.01 -5.55
CA PHE A 35 22.85 7.71 -6.63
C PHE A 35 22.69 6.84 -7.89
N TRP A 36 23.72 6.07 -8.26
CA TRP A 36 23.68 5.21 -9.44
C TRP A 36 22.73 4.01 -9.27
N VAL A 37 22.66 3.43 -8.07
CA VAL A 37 21.70 2.37 -7.71
C VAL A 37 20.24 2.88 -7.72
N LEU A 38 20.02 4.17 -7.46
CA LEU A 38 18.69 4.79 -7.53
C LEU A 38 18.26 5.17 -8.96
N SER A 39 19.20 5.46 -9.86
CA SER A 39 18.89 5.93 -11.23
C SER A 39 18.63 4.83 -12.28
N VAL A 40 18.73 3.54 -11.93
CA VAL A 40 18.36 2.41 -12.83
C VAL A 40 17.02 1.78 -12.42
N ALA A 41 16.16 2.55 -11.75
CA ALA A 41 14.89 2.08 -11.20
C ALA A 41 13.79 2.00 -12.27
N GLY A 42 13.63 0.83 -12.88
CA GLY A 42 12.52 0.53 -13.78
C GLY A 42 12.36 -0.96 -13.99
N CYS A 43 11.99 -1.72 -12.94
CA CYS A 43 11.30 -3.01 -13.05
C CYS A 43 10.85 -3.49 -11.66
N CYS A 44 9.54 -3.69 -11.49
CA CYS A 44 8.94 -4.32 -10.31
C CYS A 44 9.19 -5.84 -10.37
N SER A 45 9.97 -6.39 -9.45
CA SER A 45 10.06 -7.84 -9.27
C SER A 45 9.13 -8.29 -8.15
N LYS A 46 8.11 -9.10 -8.48
CA LYS A 46 7.32 -9.84 -7.50
C LYS A 46 8.23 -10.89 -6.85
N GLY A 47 8.51 -10.76 -5.55
CA GLY A 47 9.23 -11.77 -4.78
C GLY A 47 8.33 -12.95 -4.40
N PRO A 48 8.88 -14.10 -3.97
CA PRO A 48 8.09 -15.28 -3.60
C PRO A 48 7.19 -14.99 -2.39
N LEU A 49 5.96 -15.51 -2.51
CA LEU A 49 4.81 -15.35 -1.63
C LEU A 49 5.09 -15.92 -0.23
N VAL A 50 4.75 -15.17 0.81
CA VAL A 50 4.66 -15.66 2.20
C VAL A 50 3.18 -15.74 2.56
N ALA A 51 2.73 -16.93 2.93
CA ALA A 51 1.33 -17.27 3.17
C ALA A 51 0.76 -16.53 4.39
N ALA A 52 -0.41 -15.91 4.21
CA ALA A 52 -1.27 -15.43 5.29
C ALA A 52 -2.39 -16.45 5.54
N HIS A 53 -2.77 -16.59 6.81
CA HIS A 53 -3.84 -17.48 7.30
C HIS A 53 -5.21 -16.81 7.07
N CYS A 54 -6.25 -17.62 6.87
CA CYS A 54 -7.65 -17.19 6.75
C CYS A 54 -8.54 -18.03 7.68
N PRO A 55 -9.76 -17.57 8.02
CA PRO A 55 -10.52 -18.10 9.13
C PRO A 55 -11.23 -19.41 8.78
N GLY A 56 -11.09 -20.40 9.66
CA GLY A 56 -11.64 -21.74 9.53
C GLY A 56 -10.54 -22.79 9.64
N SER A 57 -10.21 -23.18 10.87
CA SER A 57 -9.13 -24.12 11.17
C SER A 57 -9.26 -25.43 10.40
N HIS A 58 -8.45 -25.63 9.36
CA HIS A 58 -7.73 -26.87 9.05
C HIS A 58 -6.62 -26.52 8.05
N ARG A 59 -5.41 -27.06 8.32
CA ARG A 59 -4.18 -26.76 7.59
C ARG A 59 -4.35 -26.98 6.09
N VAL A 60 -4.26 -25.90 5.33
CA VAL A 60 -4.20 -25.98 3.88
C VAL A 60 -2.98 -25.20 3.39
N LEU A 61 -1.89 -25.94 3.18
CA LEU A 61 -0.75 -25.51 2.38
C LEU A 61 -1.27 -25.23 0.98
N CYS A 62 -0.92 -24.08 0.40
CA CYS A 62 -1.38 -23.63 -0.92
C CYS A 62 -0.50 -24.19 -2.06
N PRO A 63 -0.92 -25.25 -2.79
CA PRO A 63 -0.60 -25.44 -4.19
C PRO A 63 -1.75 -24.87 -5.06
N ILE A 64 -1.37 -24.39 -6.23
CA ILE A 64 -2.14 -23.64 -7.26
C ILE A 64 -3.59 -24.10 -7.52
N ARG A 65 -3.99 -25.30 -7.12
CA ARG A 65 -5.35 -25.85 -7.27
C ARG A 65 -6.36 -25.38 -6.22
N GLN A 66 -5.91 -24.73 -5.14
CA GLN A 66 -6.79 -24.22 -4.06
C GLN A 66 -7.16 -22.73 -4.21
N ARG A 67 -6.62 -22.05 -5.23
CA ARG A 67 -6.90 -20.62 -5.44
C ARG A 67 -8.37 -20.39 -5.79
N GLU A 68 -8.94 -21.20 -6.68
CA GLU A 68 -10.34 -21.06 -7.12
C GLU A 68 -11.36 -21.26 -5.98
N GLU A 69 -11.12 -22.22 -5.08
CA GLU A 69 -12.02 -22.49 -3.95
C GLU A 69 -11.97 -21.38 -2.88
N VAL A 70 -10.78 -20.82 -2.65
CA VAL A 70 -10.58 -19.65 -1.78
C VAL A 70 -11.24 -18.41 -2.40
N ASP A 71 -11.15 -18.24 -3.72
CA ASP A 71 -11.75 -17.10 -4.42
C ASP A 71 -13.28 -17.09 -4.27
N HIS A 72 -13.94 -18.24 -4.46
CA HIS A 72 -15.39 -18.36 -4.30
C HIS A 72 -15.87 -18.09 -2.87
N THR A 73 -15.11 -18.55 -1.86
CA THR A 73 -15.49 -18.37 -0.45
C THR A 73 -15.46 -16.88 -0.06
N TRP A 74 -14.41 -16.17 -0.48
CA TRP A 74 -14.29 -14.73 -0.20
C TRP A 74 -15.28 -13.88 -0.96
N ASP A 75 -15.58 -14.22 -2.23
CA ASP A 75 -16.61 -13.51 -2.97
C ASP A 75 -18.00 -13.72 -2.37
N GLN A 76 -18.32 -14.94 -1.95
CA GLN A 76 -19.60 -15.20 -1.30
C GLN A 76 -19.70 -14.46 0.04
N TRP A 77 -18.66 -14.53 0.88
CA TRP A 77 -18.60 -13.77 2.12
C TRP A 77 -18.77 -12.26 1.86
N ALA A 78 -18.10 -11.73 0.83
CA ALA A 78 -18.21 -10.32 0.47
C ALA A 78 -19.64 -9.94 0.09
N LYS A 79 -20.34 -10.75 -0.70
CA LYS A 79 -21.75 -10.53 -1.08
C LYS A 79 -22.67 -10.51 0.12
N ASP A 80 -22.40 -11.35 1.12
CA ASP A 80 -23.26 -11.50 2.29
C ASP A 80 -23.03 -10.41 3.34
N HIS A 81 -21.85 -9.78 3.38
CA HIS A 81 -21.45 -8.90 4.49
C HIS A 81 -21.11 -7.47 4.06
N LEU A 82 -20.67 -7.25 2.82
CA LEU A 82 -20.18 -5.95 2.35
C LEU A 82 -21.25 -5.15 1.63
N GLN A 83 -21.08 -3.83 1.66
CA GLN A 83 -21.96 -2.86 1.02
C GLN A 83 -21.14 -1.84 0.23
N SER A 84 -21.75 -1.28 -0.81
CA SER A 84 -21.21 -0.13 -1.52
C SER A 84 -20.85 1.00 -0.54
N GLY A 85 -19.63 1.51 -0.66
CA GLY A 85 -19.06 2.52 0.24
C GLY A 85 -18.25 1.96 1.40
N ASP A 86 -18.28 0.65 1.68
CA ASP A 86 -17.37 0.08 2.67
C ASP A 86 -15.91 0.39 2.29
N ILE A 87 -15.09 0.70 3.28
CA ILE A 87 -13.68 0.98 3.11
C ILE A 87 -12.93 -0.27 3.55
N VAL A 88 -12.21 -0.88 2.61
CA VAL A 88 -11.34 -2.01 2.91
C VAL A 88 -9.95 -1.50 3.23
N PHE A 89 -9.35 -2.10 4.26
CA PHE A 89 -8.01 -1.83 4.74
C PHE A 89 -7.19 -3.11 4.65
N GLY A 90 -5.92 -2.96 4.29
CA GLY A 90 -5.01 -4.08 4.19
C GLY A 90 -3.55 -3.67 4.37
N MET A 91 -2.75 -4.64 4.76
CA MET A 91 -1.30 -4.59 4.64
C MET A 91 -0.90 -5.19 3.29
N GLY A 92 -0.45 -4.33 2.38
CA GLY A 92 0.18 -4.76 1.13
C GLY A 92 1.66 -5.10 1.30
N ASP A 93 2.29 -5.64 0.24
CA ASP A 93 3.75 -5.83 0.14
C ASP A 93 4.37 -4.86 -0.87
N ALA A 94 3.98 -3.58 -0.81
CA ALA A 94 4.56 -2.57 -1.70
C ALA A 94 6.05 -2.36 -1.38
N ARG A 95 6.88 -2.47 -2.42
CA ARG A 95 8.34 -2.30 -2.35
C ARG A 95 8.82 -1.21 -3.28
N ALA A 96 9.80 -0.43 -2.82
CA ALA A 96 10.51 0.58 -3.59
C ALA A 96 12.00 0.20 -3.73
N CYS A 97 12.74 0.95 -4.54
CA CYS A 97 14.17 0.77 -4.77
C CYS A 97 14.53 -0.67 -5.18
N MET A 98 13.93 -1.19 -6.25
CA MET A 98 14.14 -2.56 -6.75
C MET A 98 13.94 -3.66 -5.68
N GLY A 99 12.98 -3.48 -4.78
CA GLY A 99 12.67 -4.46 -3.74
C GLY A 99 13.47 -4.30 -2.45
N LEU A 100 14.45 -3.39 -2.40
CA LEU A 100 15.29 -3.15 -1.22
C LEU A 100 14.52 -2.44 -0.09
N PHE A 101 13.56 -1.58 -0.44
CA PHE A 101 12.78 -0.82 0.54
C PHE A 101 11.36 -1.37 0.63
N ARG A 102 11.00 -1.98 1.76
CA ARG A 102 9.64 -2.46 2.01
C ARG A 102 8.74 -1.30 2.44
N PHE A 103 8.33 -0.48 1.49
CA PHE A 103 7.55 0.74 1.71
C PHE A 103 6.34 0.51 2.62
N SER A 104 5.54 -0.51 2.34
CA SER A 104 4.36 -0.84 3.16
C SER A 104 4.69 -1.07 4.63
N ARG A 105 5.77 -1.82 4.93
CA ARG A 105 6.16 -2.14 6.31
C ARG A 105 6.79 -0.96 7.05
N VAL A 106 7.53 -0.12 6.34
CA VAL A 106 8.18 1.04 6.96
C VAL A 106 7.15 2.13 7.25
N SER A 107 6.30 2.46 6.28
CA SER A 107 5.23 3.45 6.43
C SER A 107 4.26 3.07 7.56
N THR A 108 3.78 1.83 7.60
CA THR A 108 2.89 1.33 8.67
C THR A 108 3.53 1.40 10.05
N ARG A 109 4.79 0.99 10.19
CA ARG A 109 5.49 1.07 11.48
C ARG A 109 5.71 2.52 11.93
N MET A 110 6.09 3.41 11.01
CA MET A 110 6.23 4.84 11.31
C MET A 110 4.88 5.43 11.75
N ALA A 111 3.80 5.14 11.01
CA ALA A 111 2.45 5.60 11.32
C ALA A 111 1.77 4.84 12.47
N ALA A 112 2.44 3.87 13.11
CA ALA A 112 1.83 2.95 14.08
C ALA A 112 0.50 2.33 13.58
N SER A 113 0.43 2.04 12.28
CA SER A 113 -0.75 1.52 11.59
C SER A 113 -0.60 0.04 11.30
N ARG A 114 -1.73 -0.67 11.23
CA ARG A 114 -1.82 -2.06 10.75
C ARG A 114 -1.98 -2.16 9.24
N TYR A 115 -2.23 -1.04 8.56
CA TYR A 115 -2.68 -1.00 7.18
C TYR A 115 -1.82 -0.05 6.35
N SER A 116 -1.30 -0.54 5.23
CA SER A 116 -0.52 0.27 4.28
C SER A 116 -1.32 0.66 3.04
N HIS A 117 -2.49 0.06 2.86
CA HIS A 117 -3.28 0.17 1.66
C HIS A 117 -4.78 0.22 2.00
N THR A 118 -5.54 0.87 1.14
CA THR A 118 -6.99 0.97 1.29
C THR A 118 -7.67 1.03 -0.09
N GLY A 119 -8.92 0.59 -0.13
CA GLY A 119 -9.78 0.69 -1.30
C GLY A 119 -11.23 0.89 -0.87
N LEU A 120 -12.09 1.12 -1.85
CA LEU A 120 -13.51 1.37 -1.64
C LEU A 120 -14.34 0.27 -2.32
N ILE A 121 -15.30 -0.28 -1.57
CA ILE A 121 -16.17 -1.35 -2.02
C ILE A 121 -17.30 -0.79 -2.88
N SER A 122 -17.60 -1.50 -3.97
CA SER A 122 -18.77 -1.28 -4.82
C SER A 122 -19.48 -2.61 -5.08
N CYS A 123 -20.77 -2.66 -4.79
CA CYS A 123 -21.63 -3.79 -5.14
C CYS A 123 -22.32 -3.50 -6.48
N GLU A 124 -21.99 -4.27 -7.52
CA GLU A 124 -22.41 -4.05 -8.91
C GLU A 124 -22.92 -5.38 -9.48
N ASP A 125 -24.16 -5.41 -9.98
CA ASP A 125 -24.79 -6.59 -10.60
C ASP A 125 -24.69 -7.89 -9.78
N GLY A 126 -24.77 -7.78 -8.45
CA GLY A 126 -24.68 -8.93 -7.52
C GLY A 126 -23.24 -9.43 -7.28
N GLU A 127 -22.24 -8.71 -7.76
CA GLU A 127 -20.81 -8.93 -7.50
C GLU A 127 -20.23 -7.80 -6.65
N VAL A 128 -19.15 -8.10 -5.92
CA VAL A 128 -18.48 -7.12 -5.05
C VAL A 128 -17.08 -6.82 -5.59
N TYR A 129 -16.85 -5.53 -5.83
CA TYR A 129 -15.61 -5.01 -6.38
C TYR A 129 -14.90 -4.08 -5.39
N VAL A 130 -13.58 -4.05 -5.49
CA VAL A 130 -12.71 -3.08 -4.82
C VAL A 130 -12.18 -2.12 -5.87
N TYR A 131 -12.43 -0.83 -5.66
CA TYR A 131 -11.74 0.24 -6.36
C TYR A 131 -10.55 0.70 -5.53
N ASP A 132 -9.37 0.74 -6.13
CA ASP A 132 -8.17 1.27 -5.49
C ASP A 132 -7.18 1.88 -6.49
N MET A 133 -6.10 2.47 -5.95
CA MET A 133 -4.97 2.95 -6.74
C MET A 133 -3.73 2.11 -6.43
N ALA A 134 -3.09 1.58 -7.46
CA ALA A 134 -1.80 0.90 -7.36
C ALA A 134 -0.81 1.49 -8.36
N PRO A 135 0.49 1.13 -8.31
CA PRO A 135 1.49 1.66 -9.23
C PRO A 135 1.17 1.51 -10.73
N GLU A 136 0.29 0.57 -11.09
CA GLU A 136 -0.22 0.33 -12.44
C GLU A 136 -1.36 1.29 -12.85
N GLY A 137 -1.98 2.01 -11.90
CA GLY A 137 -3.10 2.92 -12.14
C GLY A 137 -4.30 2.61 -11.24
N ALA A 138 -5.46 3.19 -11.60
CA ALA A 138 -6.74 2.92 -10.95
C ALA A 138 -7.22 1.52 -11.33
N ARG A 139 -7.64 0.73 -10.33
CA ARG A 139 -8.07 -0.67 -10.54
C ARG A 139 -9.49 -0.87 -10.06
N ARG A 140 -10.17 -1.82 -10.71
CA ARG A 140 -11.45 -2.39 -10.31
C ARG A 140 -11.28 -3.90 -10.32
N LYS A 141 -11.24 -4.52 -9.15
CA LYS A 141 -11.02 -5.97 -8.99
C LYS A 141 -12.17 -6.61 -8.23
N ARG A 142 -12.50 -7.87 -8.52
CA ARG A 142 -13.39 -8.63 -7.63
C ARG A 142 -12.74 -8.74 -6.24
N PHE A 143 -13.54 -8.81 -5.19
CA PHE A 143 -13.03 -8.80 -3.83
C PHE A 143 -12.00 -9.91 -3.57
N SER A 144 -12.28 -11.15 -3.97
CA SER A 144 -11.33 -12.26 -3.90
C SER A 144 -10.01 -11.97 -4.62
N GLN A 145 -10.09 -11.46 -5.85
CA GLN A 145 -8.92 -11.14 -6.68
C GLN A 145 -8.06 -10.05 -6.03
N TYR A 146 -8.69 -9.02 -5.43
CA TYR A 146 -7.98 -8.00 -4.66
C TYR A 146 -7.19 -8.65 -3.51
N LEU A 147 -7.81 -9.52 -2.72
CA LEU A 147 -7.12 -10.19 -1.59
C LEU A 147 -5.95 -11.06 -2.06
N VAL A 148 -6.17 -11.87 -3.10
CA VAL A 148 -5.22 -12.90 -3.54
C VAL A 148 -4.08 -12.32 -4.39
N GLU A 149 -4.36 -11.40 -5.31
CA GLU A 149 -3.33 -10.84 -6.19
C GLU A 149 -2.42 -9.85 -5.48
N ASP A 150 -2.99 -9.07 -4.55
CA ASP A 150 -2.23 -8.07 -3.80
C ASP A 150 -1.66 -8.65 -2.49
N ASN A 151 -1.89 -9.95 -2.25
CA ASN A 151 -1.45 -10.71 -1.07
C ASN A 151 -1.80 -9.92 0.22
N VAL A 152 -3.05 -9.46 0.29
CA VAL A 152 -3.54 -8.62 1.37
C VAL A 152 -3.46 -9.39 2.67
N MET A 153 -2.70 -8.85 3.62
CA MET A 153 -2.65 -9.34 4.99
C MET A 153 -3.42 -8.38 5.90
N ASN A 154 -3.86 -8.85 7.07
CA ASN A 154 -4.51 -8.01 8.08
C ASN A 154 -5.72 -7.27 7.51
N LEU A 155 -6.70 -8.03 7.04
CA LEU A 155 -7.89 -7.46 6.42
C LEU A 155 -8.76 -6.78 7.48
N ALA A 156 -9.21 -5.57 7.18
CA ALA A 156 -10.28 -4.94 7.94
C ALA A 156 -11.21 -4.16 7.01
N VAL A 157 -12.44 -3.95 7.48
CA VAL A 157 -13.48 -3.22 6.77
C VAL A 157 -14.17 -2.28 7.74
N LYS A 158 -14.26 -1.01 7.36
CA LYS A 158 -15.12 -0.05 8.04
C LYS A 158 -16.22 0.46 7.10
N ARG A 159 -17.34 0.86 7.68
CA ARG A 159 -18.51 1.39 6.98
C ARG A 159 -18.90 2.73 7.56
N LEU A 160 -19.42 3.62 6.73
CA LEU A 160 -20.03 4.85 7.23
C LEU A 160 -21.11 4.55 8.29
N SER A 161 -21.12 5.39 9.31
CA SER A 161 -22.14 5.37 10.35
C SER A 161 -23.54 5.44 9.71
N PRO A 162 -24.58 4.89 10.36
CA PRO A 162 -25.92 4.81 9.79
C PRO A 162 -26.44 6.15 9.26
N GLU A 163 -26.13 7.26 9.95
CA GLU A 163 -26.57 8.61 9.60
C GLU A 163 -25.96 9.13 8.29
N LYS A 164 -24.71 8.72 8.01
CA LYS A 164 -23.94 9.22 6.86
C LYS A 164 -23.93 8.26 5.68
N ARG A 165 -24.47 7.03 5.84
CA ARG A 165 -24.45 5.97 4.83
C ARG A 165 -25.03 6.35 3.46
N HIS A 166 -25.93 7.31 3.41
CA HIS A 166 -26.48 7.85 2.17
C HIS A 166 -25.42 8.51 1.25
N LEU A 167 -24.25 8.88 1.79
CA LEU A 167 -23.14 9.46 1.03
C LEU A 167 -22.29 8.42 0.27
N ALA A 168 -22.46 7.13 0.57
CA ALA A 168 -21.69 6.04 -0.02
C ALA A 168 -21.80 5.99 -1.55
N GLU A 169 -23.00 6.20 -2.10
CA GLU A 169 -23.23 6.13 -3.54
C GLU A 169 -22.41 7.19 -4.31
N ALA A 170 -22.34 8.41 -3.79
CA ALA A 170 -21.54 9.48 -4.40
C ALA A 170 -20.02 9.17 -4.34
N ALA A 171 -19.55 8.59 -3.23
CA ALA A 171 -18.15 8.18 -3.11
C ALA A 171 -17.80 7.02 -4.08
N VAL A 172 -18.68 6.02 -4.21
CA VAL A 172 -18.52 4.95 -5.21
C VAL A 172 -18.46 5.52 -6.62
N LYS A 173 -19.37 6.44 -6.95
CA LYS A 173 -19.37 7.10 -8.27
C LYS A 173 -18.06 7.84 -8.54
N TYR A 174 -17.50 8.54 -7.55
CA TYR A 174 -16.19 9.17 -7.71
C TYR A 174 -15.09 8.16 -8.07
N CYS A 175 -15.06 7.02 -7.38
CA CYS A 175 -14.09 5.95 -7.67
C CYS A 175 -14.26 5.35 -9.06
N GLN A 176 -15.51 5.18 -9.52
CA GLN A 176 -15.81 4.78 -10.90
C GLN A 176 -15.29 5.80 -11.91
N ASP A 177 -15.55 7.09 -11.70
CA ASP A 177 -15.06 8.17 -12.57
C ASP A 177 -13.51 8.27 -12.55
N VAL A 178 -12.85 7.96 -11.43
CA VAL A 178 -11.38 7.83 -11.35
C VAL A 178 -10.90 6.63 -12.16
N TYR A 179 -11.57 5.48 -12.05
CA TYR A 179 -11.24 4.29 -12.83
C TYR A 179 -11.42 4.52 -14.33
N GLU A 180 -12.43 5.26 -14.78
CA GLU A 180 -12.58 5.59 -16.19
C GLU A 180 -11.47 6.53 -16.70
N ARG A 181 -11.06 7.51 -15.88
CA ARG A 181 -10.02 8.47 -16.25
C ARG A 181 -8.59 7.90 -16.20
N GLN A 182 -8.36 6.84 -15.43
CA GLN A 182 -7.06 6.19 -15.27
C GLN A 182 -5.92 7.18 -14.94
N PRO A 183 -6.01 7.99 -13.85
CA PRO A 183 -4.91 8.86 -13.46
C PRO A 183 -3.68 8.05 -13.10
N ASN A 184 -2.50 8.66 -13.25
CA ASN A 184 -1.25 8.01 -12.87
C ASN A 184 -1.17 7.83 -11.35
N PHE A 185 -0.48 6.77 -10.92
CA PHE A 185 -0.21 6.58 -9.50
C PHE A 185 0.74 7.67 -8.98
N ASP A 186 0.36 8.30 -7.88
CA ASP A 186 1.20 9.29 -7.24
C ASP A 186 2.28 8.64 -6.35
N ARG A 187 3.50 8.56 -6.90
CA ARG A 187 4.68 8.06 -6.18
C ARG A 187 5.33 9.12 -5.29
N GLN A 188 4.87 10.35 -5.38
CA GLN A 188 5.45 11.52 -4.74
C GLN A 188 4.57 12.04 -3.60
N PHE A 189 3.33 11.58 -3.48
CA PHE A 189 2.36 12.04 -2.49
C PHE A 189 2.13 13.56 -2.55
N VAL A 190 2.11 14.10 -3.77
CA VAL A 190 1.74 15.48 -4.08
C VAL A 190 0.22 15.53 -4.26
N MET A 191 -0.46 16.12 -3.28
CA MET A 191 -1.92 16.22 -3.30
C MET A 191 -2.43 16.91 -4.56
N GLY A 192 -3.44 16.31 -5.20
CA GLY A 192 -4.08 16.89 -6.37
C GLY A 192 -4.87 15.88 -7.21
N PRO A 193 -5.68 16.35 -8.17
CA PRO A 193 -6.55 15.47 -8.94
C PRO A 193 -5.84 14.72 -10.09
N GLU A 194 -4.61 15.10 -10.44
CA GLU A 194 -3.90 14.56 -11.62
C GLU A 194 -3.27 13.19 -11.39
N LYS A 195 -2.85 12.93 -10.15
CA LYS A 195 -2.21 11.68 -9.72
C LYS A 195 -2.74 11.35 -8.35
N LEU A 196 -3.06 10.09 -8.12
CA LEU A 196 -3.64 9.65 -6.85
C LEU A 196 -2.87 8.44 -6.34
N TYR A 197 -2.80 8.32 -5.02
CA TYR A 197 -2.48 7.06 -4.35
C TYR A 197 -3.72 6.53 -3.62
N CYS A 198 -3.62 5.31 -3.09
CA CYS A 198 -4.77 4.54 -2.62
C CYS A 198 -5.62 5.28 -1.58
N THR A 199 -4.99 5.82 -0.54
CA THR A 199 -5.70 6.54 0.52
C THR A 199 -6.28 7.86 0.06
N GLU A 200 -5.54 8.64 -0.73
CA GLU A 200 -6.04 9.91 -1.27
C GLU A 200 -7.29 9.71 -2.13
N MET A 201 -7.34 8.66 -2.95
CA MET A 201 -8.54 8.36 -3.74
C MET A 201 -9.78 8.18 -2.85
N VAL A 202 -9.67 7.41 -1.77
CA VAL A 202 -10.79 7.16 -0.83
C VAL A 202 -11.18 8.44 -0.09
N VAL A 203 -10.22 9.23 0.38
CA VAL A 203 -10.50 10.51 1.05
C VAL A 203 -11.20 11.47 0.10
N LEU A 204 -10.69 11.65 -1.12
CA LEU A 204 -11.29 12.55 -2.10
C LEU A 204 -12.66 12.07 -2.56
N ALA A 205 -12.88 10.76 -2.66
CA ALA A 205 -14.20 10.19 -2.96
C ALA A 205 -15.25 10.65 -1.93
N TYR A 206 -14.94 10.47 -0.65
CA TYR A 206 -15.85 10.87 0.42
C TYR A 206 -15.95 12.38 0.60
N ARG A 207 -14.84 13.11 0.42
CA ARG A 207 -14.85 14.57 0.44
C ARG A 207 -15.71 15.14 -0.68
N SER A 208 -15.72 14.53 -1.86
CA SER A 208 -16.62 14.90 -2.97
C SER A 208 -18.09 14.65 -2.65
N ALA A 209 -18.38 13.69 -1.78
CA ALA A 209 -19.71 13.41 -1.23
C ALA A 209 -20.08 14.33 -0.05
N GLY A 210 -19.20 15.21 0.40
CA GLY A 210 -19.47 16.19 1.46
C GLY A 210 -19.11 15.75 2.87
N ILE A 211 -18.28 14.70 3.02
CA ILE A 211 -17.76 14.27 4.33
C ILE A 211 -16.23 14.17 4.29
N ASP A 212 -15.58 14.74 5.30
CA ASP A 212 -14.14 14.61 5.47
C ASP A 212 -13.81 13.46 6.43
N LEU A 213 -13.16 12.41 5.93
CA LEU A 213 -12.83 11.25 6.75
C LEU A 213 -11.59 11.50 7.63
N CYS A 214 -10.64 12.30 7.14
CA CYS A 214 -9.45 12.69 7.88
C CYS A 214 -8.72 13.85 7.20
N GLU A 215 -8.02 14.64 8.00
CA GLU A 215 -7.06 15.63 7.50
C GLU A 215 -5.72 14.98 7.13
N PRO A 216 -4.99 15.56 6.16
CA PRO A 216 -3.66 15.06 5.85
C PRO A 216 -2.70 15.42 6.99
N ILE A 217 -1.82 14.50 7.34
CA ILE A 217 -0.85 14.61 8.43
C ILE A 217 0.55 14.78 7.85
N ARG A 218 1.42 15.54 8.52
CA ARG A 218 2.82 15.66 8.11
C ARG A 218 3.57 14.37 8.40
N ILE A 219 4.52 14.00 7.55
CA ILE A 219 5.30 12.76 7.75
C ILE A 219 6.03 12.79 9.11
N ASP A 220 6.53 13.95 9.55
CA ASP A 220 7.22 14.09 10.84
C ASP A 220 6.32 14.03 12.08
N GLU A 221 5.00 14.09 11.89
CA GLU A 221 4.02 13.93 12.97
C GLU A 221 3.59 12.46 13.15
N PHE A 222 4.16 11.53 12.38
CA PHE A 222 3.86 10.12 12.53
C PHE A 222 4.29 9.62 13.93
N PRO A 223 3.47 8.81 14.63
CA PRO A 223 3.73 8.44 16.03
C PRO A 223 5.10 7.82 16.32
N ASN A 224 5.68 7.14 15.34
CA ASN A 224 6.99 6.51 15.47
C ASN A 224 8.05 7.12 14.53
N TYR A 225 7.85 8.31 13.98
CA TYR A 225 8.78 8.94 13.02
C TYR A 225 10.24 8.90 13.49
N ASP A 226 10.49 9.34 14.74
CA ASP A 226 11.84 9.42 15.33
C ASP A 226 12.51 8.05 15.55
N LYS A 227 11.75 6.94 15.49
CA LYS A 227 12.29 5.58 15.60
C LYS A 227 12.94 5.09 14.30
N PHE A 228 12.87 5.88 13.22
CA PHE A 228 13.41 5.53 11.90
C PHE A 228 14.44 6.54 11.36
N PRO A 229 15.47 6.93 12.15
CA PRO A 229 16.35 8.05 11.82
C PRO A 229 17.11 7.89 10.48
N ILE A 230 17.47 6.66 10.10
CA ILE A 230 18.12 6.39 8.82
C ILE A 230 17.15 6.58 7.65
N THR A 231 15.93 6.06 7.78
CA THR A 231 14.90 6.21 6.75
C THR A 231 14.52 7.68 6.56
N THR A 232 14.32 8.40 7.66
CA THR A 232 13.95 9.82 7.62
C THR A 232 15.09 10.68 7.08
N PHE A 233 16.35 10.36 7.42
CA PHE A 233 17.52 10.99 6.83
C PHE A 233 17.59 10.76 5.30
N ILE A 234 17.39 9.53 4.84
CA ILE A 234 17.39 9.23 3.39
C ILE A 234 16.23 9.95 2.69
N GLY A 235 15.03 9.95 3.28
CA GLY A 235 13.85 10.62 2.72
C GLY A 235 14.09 12.11 2.45
N ARG A 236 14.75 12.81 3.38
CA ARG A 236 15.14 14.23 3.23
C ARG A 236 16.01 14.51 2.00
N LEU A 237 16.74 13.51 1.50
CA LEU A 237 17.59 13.67 0.31
C LEU A 237 16.83 13.43 -1.00
N VAL A 238 15.56 12.99 -0.95
CA VAL A 238 14.76 12.61 -2.11
C VAL A 238 13.44 13.39 -2.10
N PRO A 239 13.42 14.64 -2.59
CA PRO A 239 12.18 15.37 -2.78
C PRO A 239 11.18 14.57 -3.65
N PRO A 240 9.87 14.64 -3.35
CA PRO A 240 9.23 15.48 -2.34
C PRO A 240 8.95 14.77 -1.00
N PHE A 241 9.70 13.73 -0.62
CA PHE A 241 9.55 13.05 0.68
C PHE A 241 10.22 13.80 1.83
N THR A 242 9.79 15.04 2.05
CA THR A 242 10.27 15.87 3.16
C THR A 242 9.48 15.63 4.45
N PRO A 243 10.06 15.88 5.63
CA PRO A 243 9.34 15.85 6.92
C PRO A 243 8.00 16.61 6.88
N GLU A 244 7.97 17.73 6.15
CA GLU A 244 6.84 18.64 6.03
C GLU A 244 5.74 18.15 5.09
N THR A 245 5.99 17.10 4.32
CA THR A 245 5.05 16.62 3.31
C THR A 245 3.79 16.11 3.99
N GLN A 246 2.65 16.65 3.56
CA GLN A 246 1.33 16.25 4.05
C GLN A 246 0.81 15.06 3.27
N VAL A 247 0.37 14.02 3.98
CA VAL A 247 -0.12 12.78 3.39
C VAL A 247 -1.37 12.29 4.12
N PHE A 248 -2.30 11.72 3.37
CA PHE A 248 -3.36 10.89 3.93
C PHE A 248 -2.80 9.50 4.19
N VAL A 249 -3.19 8.91 5.32
CA VAL A 249 -2.78 7.54 5.67
C VAL A 249 -4.01 6.69 5.98
N PRO A 250 -3.97 5.36 5.72
CA PRO A 250 -4.99 4.46 6.22
C PRO A 250 -5.14 4.59 7.73
N GLY A 251 -4.01 4.70 8.44
CA GLY A 251 -3.97 5.23 9.80
C GLY A 251 -4.17 4.19 10.89
N ASN A 252 -4.43 4.67 12.10
CA ASN A 252 -4.62 3.88 13.32
C ASN A 252 -5.75 4.51 14.16
N GLU A 253 -5.87 4.18 15.43
CA GLU A 253 -6.94 4.72 16.29
C GLU A 253 -6.86 6.24 16.54
N GLN A 254 -5.76 6.89 16.18
CA GLN A 254 -5.48 8.31 16.44
C GLN A 254 -5.34 9.16 15.17
N ILE A 255 -4.90 8.58 14.05
CA ILE A 255 -4.64 9.31 12.80
C ILE A 255 -5.21 8.59 11.59
N GLY A 256 -5.44 9.33 10.50
CA GLY A 256 -5.85 8.78 9.20
C GLY A 256 -7.31 8.31 9.15
N ILE A 257 -7.68 7.65 8.05
CA ILE A 257 -9.07 7.22 7.79
C ILE A 257 -9.57 6.30 8.91
N TRP A 258 -8.72 5.40 9.41
CA TRP A 258 -9.10 4.45 10.46
C TRP A 258 -9.58 5.14 11.73
N SER A 259 -9.05 6.31 12.08
CA SER A 259 -9.47 7.07 13.27
C SER A 259 -10.78 7.85 13.08
N SER A 260 -11.36 7.84 11.89
CA SER A 260 -12.56 8.63 11.60
C SER A 260 -13.73 8.25 12.51
N PRO A 261 -14.36 9.22 13.20
CA PRO A 261 -15.52 8.95 14.07
C PRO A 261 -16.77 8.59 13.28
N ASP A 262 -16.73 8.78 11.95
CA ASP A 262 -17.85 8.54 11.05
C ASP A 262 -17.88 7.12 10.49
N LEU A 263 -17.01 6.25 10.99
CA LEU A 263 -16.81 4.90 10.49
C LEU A 263 -16.95 3.85 11.61
N ASP A 264 -17.86 2.90 11.41
CA ASP A 264 -18.04 1.73 12.24
C ASP A 264 -17.22 0.54 11.70
N VAL A 265 -16.64 -0.28 12.59
CA VAL A 265 -15.97 -1.52 12.20
C VAL A 265 -17.01 -2.55 11.78
N VAL A 266 -16.90 -3.08 10.55
CA VAL A 266 -17.73 -4.19 10.04
C VAL A 266 -17.01 -5.52 10.21
N TYR A 267 -15.72 -5.54 9.87
CA TYR A 267 -14.88 -6.71 9.99
C TYR A 267 -13.47 -6.27 10.37
N GLU A 268 -12.85 -7.00 11.27
CA GLU A 268 -11.44 -6.83 11.56
C GLU A 268 -10.86 -8.21 11.88
N GLU A 269 -9.83 -8.59 11.13
CA GLU A 269 -9.10 -9.81 11.42
C GLU A 269 -8.41 -9.68 12.79
N CYS A 270 -8.78 -10.55 13.74
CA CYS A 270 -8.18 -10.58 15.07
C CYS A 270 -6.65 -10.76 14.98
N HIS A 271 -5.92 -9.68 15.24
CA HIS A 271 -4.48 -9.71 15.17
C HIS A 271 -3.86 -10.59 16.27
N PHE A 272 -2.99 -11.51 15.87
CA PHE A 272 -1.91 -11.96 16.73
C PHE A 272 -0.83 -10.88 16.74
N GLU A 273 -0.63 -10.24 17.90
CA GLU A 273 0.45 -9.27 18.10
C GLU A 273 1.79 -9.91 17.71
N HIS A 274 2.45 -9.35 16.70
CA HIS A 274 3.74 -9.84 16.19
C HIS A 274 4.92 -9.67 17.19
N ASN A 275 4.63 -9.13 18.39
CA ASN A 275 5.57 -8.98 19.51
C ASN A 275 5.24 -9.89 20.70
N GLN A 276 4.17 -10.68 20.65
CA GLN A 276 3.93 -11.74 21.64
C GLN A 276 4.73 -12.97 21.21
N PRO A 277 5.38 -13.71 22.14
CA PRO A 277 5.94 -15.02 21.83
C PRO A 277 4.83 -15.88 21.20
N GLU A 278 5.18 -16.73 20.22
CA GLU A 278 4.19 -17.56 19.53
C GLU A 278 3.25 -18.23 20.55
N PRO A 279 1.93 -18.10 20.38
CA PRO A 279 0.99 -18.67 21.32
C PRO A 279 1.20 -20.18 21.34
N THR A 280 1.30 -20.73 22.55
CA THR A 280 1.37 -22.18 22.72
C THR A 280 0.13 -22.83 22.10
N VAL A 281 0.27 -24.09 21.65
CA VAL A 281 -0.84 -24.89 21.10
C VAL A 281 -2.07 -24.87 22.02
N GLN A 282 -1.85 -24.80 23.33
CA GLN A 282 -2.89 -24.72 24.34
C GLN A 282 -3.68 -23.40 24.28
N GLN A 283 -2.99 -22.25 24.14
CA GLN A 283 -3.64 -20.94 24.06
C GLN A 283 -4.48 -20.76 22.79
N VAL A 284 -4.09 -21.42 21.70
CA VAL A 284 -4.88 -21.44 20.45
C VAL A 284 -6.14 -22.29 20.62
N ALA A 285 -6.03 -23.43 21.32
CA ALA A 285 -7.15 -24.33 21.58
C ALA A 285 -8.19 -23.75 22.55
N ASP A 286 -7.76 -22.94 23.52
CA ASP A 286 -8.67 -22.33 24.51
C ASP A 286 -9.45 -21.14 23.93
N ARG A 287 -8.85 -20.37 23.00
CA ARG A 287 -9.52 -19.22 22.35
C ARG A 287 -10.57 -19.63 21.33
N SER A 288 -10.35 -20.72 20.60
CA SER A 288 -11.30 -21.25 19.62
C SER A 288 -12.58 -21.81 20.27
N ARG A 289 -12.56 -22.11 21.58
CA ARG A 289 -13.75 -22.48 22.36
C ARG A 289 -14.56 -21.31 22.88
N GLN A 290 -14.08 -20.07 22.75
CA GLN A 290 -14.79 -18.87 23.22
C GLN A 290 -15.59 -18.17 22.11
N ILE A 291 -15.48 -18.64 20.86
CA ILE A 291 -16.11 -18.05 19.67
C ILE A 291 -17.35 -18.86 19.24
N PHE A 292 -17.70 -19.93 19.97
CA PHE A 292 -18.90 -20.74 19.75
C PHE A 292 -19.63 -21.01 21.06
#